data_AF-A0A7X7YW69-F1
#
_entry.id   AF-A0A7X7YW69-F1
#
_cell.length_a   1.000
_cell.length_b   1.000
_cell.length_c   1.000
_cell.angle_alpha   90.00
_cell.angle_beta   90.00
_cell.angle_gamma   90.00
#
_symmetry.space_group_name_H-M   'P 1'
#
loop_
_entity.id
_entity.type
_entity.pdbx_description
1 polymer ?
#
loop_
_entity_poly.entity_id
_entity_poly.type
_entity_poly.pdbx_seq_one_letter_code
_entity_poly.pdbx_strand_id
1 'polypeptide(L)'
;MLTGAAATEPENALSPGSQTVIVVVGAAGAPEYAPQFARWANLWKQACAKGDAEFIGIGLDPNGGTSDRARLQEILAKQPQQTAAPLWLVLIGHGTFDGQVARFNLRGPDVSANDLAEWLKPMDRPLAVINTASASGPFMKELSAPGRIVVTATKSGFEHNYARFGQYLAEAIAQPQADLDKDGQTSLLEAYLTASHAVAAFYTAAGRLATEHALLDDNSDALGTPADWFRGIRPVRKASDDASLDGYRAHQFHLVPSPTEAAMPPELRAKRDQLELQIIELRDARSQYSQADYFSKLEPLVREIAAIYEQVRPSGNR
;
A
#
# COMPACT_ATOMS: atom_id res chain seq x y z
N MET A 1 43.45 38.47 -0.96
CA MET A 1 42.14 38.15 -0.36
C MET A 1 41.25 37.66 -1.50
N LEU A 2 41.19 36.34 -1.69
CA LEU A 2 40.35 35.70 -2.70
C LEU A 2 39.09 35.20 -2.01
N THR A 3 37.96 35.83 -2.30
CA THR A 3 36.63 35.39 -1.88
C THR A 3 36.16 34.28 -2.80
N GLY A 4 36.15 33.04 -2.30
CA GLY A 4 35.55 31.90 -2.97
C GLY A 4 34.02 31.94 -2.79
N ALA A 5 33.30 32.03 -3.90
CA ALA A 5 31.86 31.79 -3.94
C ALA A 5 31.62 30.29 -3.78
N ALA A 6 30.92 29.89 -2.72
CA ALA A 6 30.41 28.54 -2.56
C ALA A 6 29.29 28.31 -3.58
N ALA A 7 29.54 27.42 -4.55
CA ALA A 7 28.49 26.90 -5.41
C ALA A 7 27.58 26.03 -4.54
N THR A 8 26.31 26.44 -4.43
CA THR A 8 25.23 25.61 -3.90
C THR A 8 25.04 24.43 -4.84
N GLU A 9 25.30 23.21 -4.36
CA GLU A 9 24.94 21.98 -5.05
C GLU A 9 23.42 21.95 -5.30
N PRO A 10 22.96 21.46 -6.47
CA PRO A 10 21.54 21.40 -6.76
C PRO A 10 20.87 20.36 -5.86
N GLU A 11 19.76 20.78 -5.26
CA GLU A 11 18.80 19.94 -4.56
C GLU A 11 18.44 18.74 -5.44
N ASN A 12 18.60 17.54 -4.87
CA ASN A 12 18.54 16.24 -5.53
C ASN A 12 17.22 16.08 -6.33
N ALA A 13 17.25 16.35 -7.63
CA ALA A 13 16.12 16.10 -8.51
C ALA A 13 15.92 14.58 -8.61
N LEU A 14 14.86 14.08 -7.97
CA LEU A 14 14.50 12.66 -7.96
C LEU A 14 14.37 12.11 -9.38
N SER A 15 14.83 10.87 -9.54
CA SER A 15 14.77 10.11 -10.78
C SER A 15 13.32 9.97 -11.26
N PRO A 16 12.98 10.17 -12.55
CA PRO A 16 11.62 10.10 -13.12
C PRO A 16 10.83 8.77 -12.98
N GLY A 17 11.19 7.89 -12.06
CA GLY A 17 10.53 6.60 -11.77
C GLY A 17 10.48 6.24 -10.29
N SER A 18 10.77 7.17 -9.37
CA SER A 18 10.69 6.93 -7.92
C SER A 18 9.23 6.84 -7.45
N GLN A 19 8.97 5.98 -6.48
CA GLN A 19 7.65 5.88 -5.84
C GLN A 19 7.34 7.15 -5.07
N THR A 20 6.05 7.50 -4.95
CA THR A 20 5.61 8.62 -4.10
C THR A 20 4.73 8.10 -2.97
N VAL A 21 4.99 8.55 -1.74
CA VAL A 21 4.20 8.24 -0.55
C VAL A 21 3.62 9.52 0.03
N ILE A 22 2.30 9.63 -0.04
CA ILE A 22 1.53 10.71 0.57
C ILE A 22 1.00 10.19 1.91
N VAL A 23 1.50 10.75 3.02
CA VAL A 23 1.00 10.45 4.36
C VAL A 23 0.14 11.62 4.85
N VAL A 24 -1.12 11.32 5.15
CA VAL A 24 -2.10 12.29 5.64
C VAL A 24 -2.42 11.99 7.10
N VAL A 25 -2.02 12.91 7.97
CA VAL A 25 -2.34 12.84 9.40
C VAL A 25 -3.60 13.67 9.69
N GLY A 26 -4.64 12.98 10.17
CA GLY A 26 -5.92 13.57 10.52
C GLY A 26 -5.90 14.38 11.82
N ALA A 27 -7.06 14.90 12.21
CA ALA A 27 -7.23 15.50 13.52
C ALA A 27 -7.02 14.44 14.61
N ALA A 28 -6.22 14.76 15.63
CA ALA A 28 -5.93 13.81 16.71
C ALA A 28 -7.13 13.51 17.62
N GLY A 29 -8.14 14.38 17.64
CA GLY A 29 -9.23 14.33 18.61
C GLY A 29 -8.72 14.62 20.01
N ALA A 30 -8.26 13.58 20.72
CA ALA A 30 -7.67 13.70 22.05
C ALA A 30 -6.13 13.94 21.99
N PRO A 31 -5.55 14.73 22.90
CA PRO A 31 -4.13 15.12 22.85
C PRO A 31 -3.14 13.95 22.85
N GLU A 32 -3.49 12.82 23.45
CA GLU A 32 -2.64 11.63 23.55
C GLU A 32 -2.39 10.90 22.22
N TYR A 33 -3.23 11.13 21.19
CA TYR A 33 -3.08 10.46 19.89
C TYR A 33 -2.12 11.20 18.97
N ALA A 34 -2.03 12.53 19.07
CA ALA A 34 -1.14 13.36 18.24
C ALA A 34 0.32 12.86 18.21
N PRO A 35 1.00 12.59 19.36
CA PRO A 35 2.38 12.09 19.33
C PRO A 35 2.49 10.69 18.73
N GLN A 36 1.44 9.87 18.78
CA GLN A 36 1.44 8.52 18.20
C GLN A 36 1.37 8.63 16.67
N PHE A 37 0.43 9.42 16.14
CA PHE A 37 0.29 9.66 14.71
C PHE A 37 1.55 10.28 14.09
N ALA A 38 2.18 11.24 14.78
CA ALA A 38 3.45 11.82 14.35
C ALA A 38 4.57 10.76 14.28
N ARG A 39 4.64 9.85 15.28
CA ARG A 39 5.61 8.74 15.23
C ARG A 39 5.36 7.81 14.04
N TRP A 40 4.10 7.45 13.78
CA TRP A 40 3.77 6.55 12.65
C TRP A 40 4.10 7.19 11.31
N ALA A 41 3.77 8.48 11.12
CA ALA A 41 4.15 9.22 9.92
C ALA A 41 5.67 9.30 9.75
N ASN A 42 6.43 9.41 10.85
CA ASN A 42 7.88 9.38 10.81
C ASN A 42 8.45 8.00 10.42
N LEU A 43 7.79 6.89 10.79
CA LEU A 43 8.17 5.55 10.33
C LEU A 43 7.99 5.42 8.81
N TRP A 44 6.88 5.93 8.26
CA TRP A 44 6.69 6.01 6.81
C TRP A 44 7.75 6.88 6.13
N LYS A 45 8.08 8.05 6.71
CA LYS A 45 9.16 8.91 6.19
C LYS A 45 10.51 8.19 6.16
N GLN A 46 10.84 7.43 7.21
CA GLN A 46 12.06 6.63 7.25
C GLN A 46 12.04 5.49 6.22
N ALA A 47 10.90 4.83 6.03
CA ALA A 47 10.73 3.81 4.99
C ALA A 47 10.96 4.41 3.59
N CYS A 48 10.41 5.59 3.32
CA CYS A 48 10.64 6.31 2.07
C CYS A 48 12.12 6.62 1.85
N ALA A 49 12.82 7.11 2.87
CA ALA A 49 14.26 7.38 2.79
C ALA A 49 15.09 6.11 2.51
N LYS A 50 14.71 4.96 3.08
CA LYS A 50 15.37 3.67 2.80
C LYS A 50 15.09 3.17 1.38
N GLY A 51 13.89 3.42 0.87
CA GLY A 51 13.43 2.97 -0.45
C GLY A 51 13.69 3.95 -1.61
N ASP A 52 14.37 5.07 -1.34
CA ASP A 52 14.54 6.18 -2.30
C ASP A 52 13.20 6.67 -2.91
N ALA A 53 12.18 6.76 -2.06
CA ALA A 53 10.84 7.22 -2.41
C ALA A 53 10.60 8.67 -1.96
N GLU A 54 9.80 9.39 -2.73
CA GLU A 54 9.33 10.74 -2.36
C GLU A 54 8.35 10.65 -1.19
N PHE A 55 8.58 11.46 -0.14
CA PHE A 55 7.66 11.56 0.99
C PHE A 55 6.94 12.92 0.99
N ILE A 56 5.61 12.89 1.00
CA ILE A 56 4.76 14.06 1.10
C ILE A 56 3.88 13.96 2.36
N GLY A 57 4.17 14.80 3.36
CA GLY A 57 3.40 14.86 4.61
C GLY A 57 2.31 15.94 4.59
N ILE A 58 1.09 15.55 4.96
CA ILE A 58 -0.04 16.45 5.24
C ILE A 58 -0.47 16.22 6.70
N GLY A 59 -0.90 17.25 7.41
CA GLY A 59 -1.30 17.08 8.82
C GLY A 59 -0.18 17.22 9.85
N LEU A 60 1.08 17.36 9.41
CA LEU A 60 2.28 17.35 10.28
C LEU A 60 2.74 18.74 10.71
N ASP A 61 2.59 19.74 9.83
CA ASP A 61 2.98 21.12 10.10
C ASP A 61 1.79 21.96 10.59
N PRO A 62 2.01 23.09 11.27
CA PRO A 62 0.94 24.05 11.57
C PRO A 62 0.20 24.48 10.29
N ASN A 63 -1.12 24.65 10.38
CA ASN A 63 -1.93 25.04 9.22
C ASN A 63 -1.48 26.40 8.65
N GLY A 64 -0.97 26.40 7.42
CA GLY A 64 -0.47 27.58 6.70
C GLY A 64 -1.53 28.35 5.91
N GLY A 65 -2.80 28.30 6.32
CA GLY A 65 -3.92 28.99 5.67
C GLY A 65 -4.75 28.14 4.69
N THR A 66 -4.15 27.18 4.00
CA THR A 66 -4.87 26.18 3.19
C THR A 66 -5.29 25.00 4.06
N SER A 67 -6.52 24.50 3.91
CA SER A 67 -7.00 23.32 4.65
C SER A 67 -6.28 22.05 4.21
N ASP A 68 -6.12 21.08 5.11
CA ASP A 68 -5.51 19.79 4.76
C ASP A 68 -6.30 19.07 3.65
N ARG A 69 -7.62 19.24 3.59
CA ARG A 69 -8.48 18.72 2.51
C ARG A 69 -8.10 19.31 1.15
N ALA A 70 -8.01 20.63 1.06
CA ALA A 70 -7.65 21.31 -0.19
C ALA A 70 -6.21 20.94 -0.59
N ARG A 71 -5.28 20.90 0.37
CA ARG A 71 -3.89 20.48 0.13
C ARG A 71 -3.82 19.05 -0.40
N LEU A 72 -4.60 18.11 0.15
CA LEU A 72 -4.66 16.73 -0.33
C LEU A 72 -5.18 16.67 -1.77
N GLN A 73 -6.28 17.37 -2.07
CA GLN A 73 -6.85 17.43 -3.42
C GLN A 73 -5.84 18.00 -4.43
N GLU A 74 -5.17 19.11 -4.10
CA GLU A 74 -4.17 19.74 -4.95
C GLU A 74 -2.94 18.85 -5.19
N ILE A 75 -2.46 18.16 -4.14
CA ILE A 75 -1.31 17.26 -4.26
C ILE A 75 -1.67 16.08 -5.17
N LEU A 76 -2.83 15.45 -4.95
CA LEU A 76 -3.29 14.34 -5.78
C LEU A 76 -3.46 14.79 -7.24
N ALA A 77 -4.05 15.96 -7.49
CA ALA A 77 -4.22 16.49 -8.84
C ALA A 77 -2.89 16.77 -9.58
N LYS A 78 -1.80 17.01 -8.84
CA LYS A 78 -0.45 17.24 -9.40
C LYS A 78 0.34 15.94 -9.63
N GLN A 79 -0.11 14.81 -9.08
CA GLN A 79 0.59 13.55 -9.27
C GLN A 79 0.51 13.09 -10.74
N PRO A 80 1.57 12.45 -11.28
CA PRO A 80 1.51 11.80 -12.57
C PRO A 80 0.38 10.77 -12.59
N GLN A 81 -0.51 10.91 -13.58
CA GLN A 81 -1.68 10.03 -13.75
C GLN A 81 -1.33 8.71 -14.41
N GLN A 82 -0.47 8.75 -15.44
CA GLN A 82 -0.05 7.57 -16.22
C GLN A 82 1.45 7.34 -16.01
N THR A 83 1.80 6.32 -15.23
CA THR A 83 3.19 5.92 -14.99
C THR A 83 3.25 4.51 -14.39
N ALA A 84 4.38 3.82 -14.57
CA ALA A 84 4.65 2.56 -13.88
C ALA A 84 5.06 2.76 -12.40
N ALA A 85 5.41 3.99 -12.00
CA ALA A 85 5.84 4.28 -10.63
C ALA A 85 4.66 4.15 -9.64
N PRO A 86 4.81 3.41 -8.53
CA PRO A 86 3.83 3.34 -7.45
C PRO A 86 3.46 4.68 -6.79
N LEU A 87 2.18 4.83 -6.42
CA LEU A 87 1.70 5.85 -5.50
C LEU A 87 1.13 5.18 -4.24
N TRP A 88 1.51 5.66 -3.07
CA TRP A 88 0.98 5.22 -1.78
C TRP A 88 0.24 6.38 -1.13
N LEU A 89 -1.03 6.20 -0.79
CA LEU A 89 -1.83 7.14 0.00
C LEU A 89 -2.12 6.51 1.36
N VAL A 90 -1.51 7.04 2.41
CA VAL A 90 -1.64 6.52 3.78
C VAL A 90 -2.40 7.52 4.65
N LEU A 91 -3.54 7.11 5.19
CA LEU A 91 -4.39 7.93 6.04
C LEU A 91 -4.23 7.48 7.50
N ILE A 92 -3.68 8.35 8.34
CA ILE A 92 -3.42 8.11 9.76
C ILE A 92 -4.30 9.03 10.59
N GLY A 93 -5.25 8.49 11.34
CA GLY A 93 -6.12 9.32 12.16
C GLY A 93 -7.40 8.62 12.60
N HIS A 94 -8.46 9.43 12.71
CA HIS A 94 -9.80 8.97 13.05
C HIS A 94 -10.71 9.01 11.82
N GLY A 95 -11.77 8.22 11.88
CA GLY A 95 -12.84 8.24 10.90
C GLY A 95 -14.22 8.11 11.54
N THR A 96 -15.21 8.65 10.85
CA THR A 96 -16.61 8.66 11.23
C THR A 96 -17.49 8.05 10.15
N PHE A 97 -18.64 7.51 10.56
CA PHE A 97 -19.65 6.96 9.65
C PHE A 97 -21.03 7.28 10.21
N ASP A 98 -21.86 7.92 9.39
CA ASP A 98 -23.22 8.34 9.76
C ASP A 98 -24.31 7.31 9.38
N GLY A 99 -23.89 6.10 8.97
CA GLY A 99 -24.78 5.07 8.43
C GLY A 99 -24.91 5.11 6.91
N GLN A 100 -24.43 6.17 6.24
CA GLN A 100 -24.46 6.31 4.78
C GLN A 100 -23.09 6.68 4.20
N VAL A 101 -22.41 7.68 4.78
CA VAL A 101 -21.15 8.24 4.27
C VAL A 101 -20.06 8.10 5.31
N ALA A 102 -18.98 7.42 4.94
CA ALA A 102 -17.76 7.37 5.76
C ALA A 102 -16.83 8.54 5.44
N ARG A 103 -16.18 9.06 6.47
CA ARG A 103 -15.27 10.20 6.39
C ARG A 103 -14.00 9.93 7.17
N PHE A 104 -12.86 10.35 6.61
CA PHE A 104 -11.60 10.46 7.32
C PHE A 104 -11.51 11.86 7.93
N ASN A 105 -11.26 11.93 9.24
CA ASN A 105 -11.33 13.19 9.97
C ASN A 105 -10.04 13.99 9.84
N LEU A 106 -10.08 15.08 9.07
CA LEU A 106 -8.94 15.95 8.83
C LEU A 106 -8.89 17.09 9.85
N ARG A 107 -7.78 17.82 9.91
CA ARG A 107 -7.76 19.10 10.63
C ARG A 107 -8.52 20.12 9.79
N GLY A 108 -9.79 20.32 10.10
CA GLY A 108 -10.71 21.14 9.32
C GLY A 108 -11.72 20.28 8.56
N PRO A 109 -12.08 20.62 7.31
CA PRO A 109 -13.07 19.85 6.56
C PRO A 109 -12.62 18.41 6.31
N ASP A 110 -13.46 17.44 6.65
CA ASP A 110 -13.20 16.02 6.43
C ASP A 110 -13.26 15.64 4.95
N VAL A 111 -12.67 14.49 4.61
CA VAL A 111 -12.75 13.88 3.27
C VAL A 111 -13.60 12.60 3.32
N SER A 112 -14.57 12.48 2.42
CA SER A 112 -15.40 11.27 2.31
C SER A 112 -14.76 10.22 1.40
N ALA A 113 -15.28 8.98 1.48
CA ALA A 113 -14.91 7.92 0.55
C ALA A 113 -15.15 8.32 -0.91
N ASN A 114 -16.28 8.98 -1.19
CA ASN A 114 -16.65 9.43 -2.54
C ASN A 114 -15.73 10.55 -3.05
N ASP A 115 -15.34 11.49 -2.19
CA ASP A 115 -14.37 12.54 -2.55
C ASP A 115 -13.04 11.91 -3.02
N LEU A 116 -12.50 10.96 -2.25
CA LEU A 116 -11.26 10.26 -2.62
C LEU A 116 -11.44 9.42 -3.90
N ALA A 117 -12.57 8.73 -4.06
CA ALA A 117 -12.85 7.96 -5.26
C ALA A 117 -12.85 8.85 -6.51
N GLU A 118 -13.45 10.04 -6.44
CA GLU A 118 -13.44 11.01 -7.52
C GLU A 118 -12.03 11.53 -7.83
N TRP A 119 -11.25 11.89 -6.80
CA TRP A 119 -9.90 12.42 -6.99
C TRP A 119 -8.90 11.40 -7.52
N LEU A 120 -9.10 10.11 -7.20
CA LEU A 120 -8.24 9.01 -7.64
C LEU A 120 -8.68 8.39 -8.97
N LYS A 121 -9.87 8.74 -9.48
CA LYS A 121 -10.39 8.23 -10.76
C LYS A 121 -9.46 8.43 -11.96
N PRO A 122 -8.72 9.55 -12.09
CA PRO A 122 -7.79 9.75 -13.22
C PRO A 122 -6.49 8.96 -13.12
N MET A 123 -6.20 8.28 -12.00
CA MET A 123 -4.92 7.60 -11.78
C MET A 123 -4.91 6.24 -12.49
N ASP A 124 -4.05 6.12 -13.50
CA ASP A 124 -3.73 4.88 -14.22
C ASP A 124 -2.26 4.51 -13.95
N ARG A 125 -2.04 4.07 -12.70
CA ARG A 125 -0.73 3.66 -12.17
C ARG A 125 -0.94 2.72 -10.99
N PRO A 126 0.08 1.93 -10.58
CA PRO A 126 0.01 1.16 -9.35
C PRO A 126 -0.26 2.07 -8.15
N LEU A 127 -1.34 1.81 -7.41
CA LEU A 127 -1.81 2.67 -6.32
C LEU A 127 -2.21 1.82 -5.11
N ALA A 128 -1.68 2.16 -3.93
CA ALA A 128 -2.20 1.65 -2.65
C ALA A 128 -2.88 2.77 -1.87
N VAL A 129 -4.10 2.55 -1.41
CA VAL A 129 -4.79 3.41 -0.46
C VAL A 129 -4.93 2.67 0.86
N ILE A 130 -4.25 3.16 1.89
CA ILE A 130 -4.15 2.54 3.21
C ILE A 130 -4.85 3.46 4.20
N ASN A 131 -6.08 3.10 4.58
CA ASN A 131 -6.86 3.84 5.56
C ASN A 131 -6.77 3.16 6.94
N THR A 132 -5.92 3.71 7.81
CA THR A 132 -5.68 3.15 9.15
C THR A 132 -6.61 3.71 10.22
N ALA A 133 -7.68 4.41 9.83
CA ALA A 133 -8.59 5.07 10.75
C ALA A 133 -9.73 4.16 11.24
N SER A 134 -10.35 4.56 12.36
CA SER A 134 -11.64 4.01 12.78
C SER A 134 -12.70 4.19 11.69
N ALA A 135 -13.71 3.31 11.64
CA ALA A 135 -14.79 3.36 10.65
C ALA A 135 -14.32 3.41 9.17
N SER A 136 -13.14 2.88 8.85
CA SER A 136 -12.54 2.88 7.51
C SER A 136 -13.17 1.88 6.53
N GLY A 137 -13.80 0.81 7.01
CA GLY A 137 -14.37 -0.26 6.17
C GLY A 137 -15.19 0.19 4.95
N PRO A 138 -16.10 1.19 5.03
CA PRO A 138 -16.89 1.62 3.88
C PRO A 138 -16.07 2.25 2.76
N PHE A 139 -14.83 2.71 3.01
CA PHE A 139 -13.93 3.17 1.96
C PHE A 139 -13.54 2.05 0.99
N MET A 140 -13.56 0.78 1.44
CA MET A 140 -13.21 -0.38 0.60
C MET A 140 -14.03 -0.38 -0.69
N LYS A 141 -15.35 -0.29 -0.54
CA LYS A 141 -16.28 -0.38 -1.66
C LYS A 141 -16.14 0.77 -2.66
N GLU A 142 -15.99 1.99 -2.15
CA GLU A 142 -15.91 3.17 -3.01
C GLU A 142 -14.55 3.32 -3.68
N LEU A 143 -13.49 2.79 -3.06
CA LEU A 143 -12.13 2.89 -3.57
C LEU A 143 -11.69 1.68 -4.37
N SER A 144 -12.36 0.53 -4.32
CA SER A 144 -12.01 -0.65 -5.12
C SER A 144 -11.98 -0.31 -6.61
N ALA A 145 -10.87 -0.60 -7.29
CA ALA A 145 -10.66 -0.28 -8.70
C ALA A 145 -9.48 -1.08 -9.29
N PRO A 146 -9.50 -1.37 -10.61
CA PRO A 146 -8.43 -2.13 -11.28
C PRO A 146 -7.02 -1.59 -10.97
N GLY A 147 -6.12 -2.49 -10.56
CA GLY A 147 -4.72 -2.16 -10.27
C GLY A 147 -4.50 -1.37 -8.98
N ARG A 148 -5.56 -1.13 -8.18
CA ARG A 148 -5.51 -0.44 -6.89
C ARG A 148 -5.62 -1.44 -5.74
N ILE A 149 -4.74 -1.28 -4.76
CA ILE A 149 -4.80 -1.98 -3.48
C ILE A 149 -5.51 -1.06 -2.49
N VAL A 150 -6.49 -1.57 -1.75
CA VAL A 150 -7.18 -0.86 -0.68
C VAL A 150 -7.03 -1.64 0.62
N VAL A 151 -6.50 -0.98 1.65
CA VAL A 151 -6.38 -1.53 3.00
C VAL A 151 -7.21 -0.68 3.95
N THR A 152 -8.06 -1.33 4.75
CA THR A 152 -8.79 -0.67 5.83
C THR A 152 -8.37 -1.25 7.18
N ALA A 153 -8.35 -0.43 8.23
CA ALA A 153 -8.15 -0.93 9.60
C ALA A 153 -9.39 -1.60 10.19
N THR A 154 -10.57 -1.31 9.63
CA THR A 154 -11.85 -1.84 10.10
C THR A 154 -12.60 -2.57 9.00
N LYS A 155 -13.44 -3.54 9.38
CA LYS A 155 -14.29 -4.28 8.41
C LYS A 155 -15.60 -3.58 8.11
N SER A 156 -15.97 -2.58 8.91
CA SER A 156 -17.21 -1.82 8.74
C SER A 156 -17.07 -0.39 9.25
N GLY A 157 -18.05 0.45 8.90
CA GLY A 157 -18.16 1.83 9.39
C GLY A 157 -18.57 1.92 10.86
N PHE A 158 -19.04 0.83 11.47
CA PHE A 158 -19.52 0.81 12.85
C PHE A 158 -18.42 0.48 13.87
N GLU A 159 -17.19 0.27 13.42
CA GLU A 159 -16.02 0.07 14.27
C GLU A 159 -15.37 1.42 14.60
N HIS A 160 -16.00 2.16 15.52
CA HIS A 160 -15.62 3.54 15.88
C HIS A 160 -14.45 3.63 16.87
N ASN A 161 -14.02 2.51 17.43
CA ASN A 161 -12.94 2.50 18.41
C ASN A 161 -11.60 2.86 17.76
N TYR A 162 -10.70 3.41 18.56
CA TYR A 162 -9.34 3.70 18.13
C TYR A 162 -8.67 2.46 17.53
N ALA A 163 -8.23 2.58 16.27
CA ALA A 163 -7.57 1.54 15.51
C ALA A 163 -6.06 1.57 15.76
N ARG A 164 -5.49 0.43 16.13
CA ARG A 164 -4.05 0.20 16.35
C ARG A 164 -3.36 -0.36 15.12
N PHE A 165 -4.10 -0.88 14.15
CA PHE A 165 -3.55 -1.46 12.93
C PHE A 165 -2.51 -0.55 12.26
N GLY A 166 -2.77 0.76 12.20
CA GLY A 166 -1.83 1.74 11.62
C GLY A 166 -0.48 1.82 12.30
N GLN A 167 -0.42 1.58 13.62
CA GLN A 167 0.86 1.48 14.34
C GLN A 167 1.68 0.32 13.79
N TYR A 168 1.13 -0.89 13.88
CA TYR A 168 1.85 -2.10 13.55
C TYR A 168 2.19 -2.19 12.06
N LEU A 169 1.36 -1.61 11.19
CA LEU A 169 1.66 -1.52 9.76
C LEU A 169 2.86 -0.60 9.50
N ALA A 170 2.87 0.60 10.10
CA ALA A 170 3.99 1.53 9.97
C ALA A 170 5.29 0.95 10.55
N GLU A 171 5.18 0.16 11.62
CA GLU A 171 6.30 -0.58 12.20
C GLU A 171 6.78 -1.72 11.30
N ALA A 172 5.93 -2.34 10.47
CA ALA A 172 6.29 -3.50 9.65
C ALA A 172 6.83 -3.17 8.25
N ILE A 173 6.31 -2.11 7.59
CA ILE A 173 6.47 -1.89 6.13
C ILE A 173 7.92 -1.81 5.60
N ALA A 174 8.89 -1.56 6.47
CA ALA A 174 10.31 -1.44 6.10
C ALA A 174 11.24 -2.24 7.02
N GLN A 175 10.72 -3.31 7.62
CA GLN A 175 11.46 -4.14 8.57
C GLN A 175 11.69 -5.55 8.05
N PRO A 176 12.95 -6.05 8.03
CA PRO A 176 13.27 -7.41 7.58
C PRO A 176 12.59 -8.54 8.36
N GLN A 177 12.08 -8.26 9.57
CA GLN A 177 11.33 -9.24 10.36
C GLN A 177 9.94 -9.50 9.77
N ALA A 178 9.39 -8.54 9.02
CA ALA A 178 8.12 -8.66 8.34
C ALA A 178 8.23 -9.32 6.95
N ASP A 179 9.44 -9.47 6.39
CA ASP A 179 9.71 -10.31 5.22
C ASP A 179 9.44 -11.78 5.57
N LEU A 180 8.27 -12.31 5.17
CA LEU A 180 7.78 -13.64 5.49
C LEU A 180 8.31 -14.69 4.51
N ASP A 181 8.51 -14.34 3.24
CA ASP A 181 8.96 -15.27 2.20
C ASP A 181 10.49 -15.30 1.98
N LYS A 182 11.20 -14.38 2.62
CA LYS A 182 12.66 -14.24 2.65
C LYS A 182 13.26 -13.85 1.30
N ASP A 183 12.54 -13.06 0.51
CA ASP A 183 13.02 -12.51 -0.76
C ASP A 183 13.93 -11.27 -0.60
N GLY A 184 14.09 -10.76 0.64
CA GLY A 184 14.98 -9.65 0.97
C GLY A 184 14.32 -8.27 0.85
N GLN A 185 13.00 -8.22 0.73
CA GLN A 185 12.18 -7.01 0.78
C GLN A 185 10.90 -7.31 1.58
N THR A 186 10.10 -6.28 1.85
CA THR A 186 8.83 -6.45 2.57
C THR A 186 7.72 -5.90 1.71
N SER A 187 6.82 -6.77 1.30
CA SER A 187 5.63 -6.40 0.53
C SER A 187 4.55 -5.79 1.42
N LEU A 188 3.60 -5.06 0.80
CA LEU A 188 2.42 -4.57 1.49
C LEU A 188 1.57 -5.72 2.06
N LEU A 189 1.48 -6.86 1.36
CA LEU A 189 0.80 -8.05 1.88
C LEU A 189 1.45 -8.51 3.19
N GLU A 190 2.76 -8.66 3.23
CA GLU A 190 3.47 -9.13 4.41
C GLU A 190 3.39 -8.15 5.59
N ALA A 191 3.48 -6.85 5.29
CA ALA A 191 3.26 -5.80 6.28
C ALA A 191 1.83 -5.85 6.84
N TYR A 192 0.82 -6.04 5.99
CA TYR A 192 -0.59 -6.21 6.37
C TYR A 192 -0.80 -7.43 7.26
N LEU A 193 -0.23 -8.59 6.89
CA LEU A 193 -0.34 -9.84 7.67
C LEU A 193 0.35 -9.70 9.03
N THR A 194 1.58 -9.17 9.04
CA THR A 194 2.35 -8.93 10.26
C THR A 194 1.61 -7.98 11.20
N ALA A 195 1.09 -6.87 10.67
CA ALA A 195 0.33 -5.90 11.45
C ALA A 195 -0.96 -6.49 12.02
N SER A 196 -1.71 -7.24 11.20
CA SER A 196 -2.95 -7.88 11.62
C SER A 196 -2.73 -8.91 12.73
N HIS A 197 -1.66 -9.71 12.64
CA HIS A 197 -1.27 -10.64 13.70
C HIS A 197 -0.87 -9.91 14.99
N ALA A 198 -0.14 -8.80 14.90
CA ALA A 198 0.24 -8.02 16.07
C ALA A 198 -0.97 -7.37 16.77
N VAL A 199 -1.95 -6.88 15.99
CA VAL A 199 -3.24 -6.40 16.52
C VAL A 199 -3.98 -7.51 17.26
N ALA A 200 -4.10 -8.70 16.65
CA ALA A 200 -4.77 -9.84 17.28
C ALA A 200 -4.07 -10.23 18.60
N ALA A 201 -2.74 -10.34 18.58
CA ALA A 201 -1.94 -10.65 19.76
C ALA A 201 -2.13 -9.62 20.88
N PHE A 202 -2.21 -8.32 20.55
CA PHE A 202 -2.50 -7.27 21.51
C PHE A 202 -3.85 -7.48 22.21
N TYR A 203 -4.93 -7.70 21.46
CA TYR A 203 -6.27 -7.89 22.06
C TYR A 203 -6.32 -9.16 22.92
N THR A 204 -5.71 -10.25 22.47
CA THR A 204 -5.59 -11.49 23.25
C THR A 204 -4.81 -11.26 24.55
N ALA A 205 -3.63 -10.65 24.48
CA ALA A 205 -2.80 -10.37 25.65
C ALA A 205 -3.48 -9.41 26.65
N ALA A 206 -4.27 -8.45 26.15
CA ALA A 206 -5.04 -7.53 26.97
C ALA A 206 -6.33 -8.13 27.55
N GLY A 207 -6.71 -9.36 27.17
CA GLY A 207 -7.98 -9.98 27.57
C GLY A 207 -9.21 -9.22 27.03
N ARG A 208 -9.10 -8.62 25.85
CA ARG A 208 -10.14 -7.77 25.24
C ARG A 208 -10.66 -8.39 23.94
N LEU A 209 -11.91 -8.09 23.61
CA LEU A 209 -12.45 -8.36 22.29
C LEU A 209 -11.85 -7.39 21.28
N ALA A 210 -11.54 -7.88 20.08
CA ALA A 210 -11.06 -7.04 18.99
C ALA A 210 -12.15 -6.06 18.55
N THR A 211 -11.78 -4.78 18.44
CA THR A 211 -12.68 -3.70 18.02
C THR A 211 -12.37 -3.15 16.64
N GLU A 212 -11.41 -3.78 15.95
CA GLU A 212 -10.94 -3.45 14.62
C GLU A 212 -10.60 -4.77 13.91
N HIS A 213 -10.89 -4.84 12.62
CA HIS A 213 -10.65 -6.02 11.80
C HIS A 213 -10.18 -5.54 10.42
N ALA A 214 -8.86 -5.51 10.24
CA ALA A 214 -8.29 -5.03 9.00
C ALA A 214 -8.68 -5.93 7.81
N LEU A 215 -8.87 -5.32 6.65
CA LEU A 215 -9.19 -6.00 5.39
C LEU A 215 -8.28 -5.47 4.28
N LEU A 216 -8.04 -6.30 3.28
CA LEU A 216 -7.25 -6.01 2.08
C LEU A 216 -8.05 -6.39 0.84
N ASP A 217 -8.25 -5.45 -0.08
CA ASP A 217 -8.76 -5.70 -1.45
C ASP A 217 -7.67 -5.30 -2.45
N ASP A 218 -7.30 -6.19 -3.35
CA ASP A 218 -6.39 -5.88 -4.45
C ASP A 218 -6.79 -6.49 -5.80
N ASN A 219 -7.93 -7.18 -5.86
CA ASN A 219 -8.49 -7.80 -7.05
C ASN A 219 -9.66 -6.99 -7.66
N SER A 220 -10.05 -5.88 -7.02
CA SER A 220 -11.10 -4.96 -7.46
C SER A 220 -12.54 -5.49 -7.35
N ASP A 221 -12.79 -6.45 -6.47
CA ASP A 221 -14.13 -7.01 -6.23
C ASP A 221 -14.90 -6.30 -5.09
N ALA A 222 -14.25 -5.37 -4.39
CA ALA A 222 -14.75 -4.65 -3.21
C ALA A 222 -15.03 -5.53 -1.98
N LEU A 223 -14.52 -6.76 -1.95
CA LEU A 223 -14.69 -7.77 -0.90
C LEU A 223 -13.37 -8.05 -0.20
N GLY A 224 -12.96 -7.14 0.68
CA GLY A 224 -11.67 -7.26 1.35
C GLY A 224 -11.46 -8.59 2.11
N THR A 225 -10.30 -9.21 1.89
CA THR A 225 -9.87 -10.45 2.54
C THR A 225 -9.20 -10.19 3.89
N PRO A 226 -9.65 -10.83 4.98
CA PRO A 226 -9.02 -10.73 6.30
C PRO A 226 -7.72 -11.57 6.39
N ALA A 227 -6.81 -11.18 7.28
CA ALA A 227 -5.51 -11.85 7.43
C ALA A 227 -5.60 -13.35 7.80
N ASP A 228 -6.66 -13.81 8.48
CA ASP A 228 -6.83 -15.21 8.88
C ASP A 228 -7.17 -16.15 7.69
N TRP A 229 -7.33 -15.60 6.50
CA TRP A 229 -7.49 -16.36 5.25
C TRP A 229 -6.16 -16.71 4.59
N PHE A 230 -5.04 -16.23 5.13
CA PHE A 230 -3.69 -16.52 4.63
C PHE A 230 -2.95 -17.51 5.53
N ARG A 231 -2.09 -18.34 4.92
CA ARG A 231 -1.06 -19.14 5.60
C ARG A 231 0.30 -18.76 5.03
N GLY A 232 1.08 -18.01 5.80
CA GLY A 232 2.18 -17.24 5.24
C GLY A 232 1.61 -16.23 4.24
N ILE A 233 2.22 -16.11 3.05
CA ILE A 233 1.73 -15.24 1.97
C ILE A 233 0.66 -15.91 1.08
N ARG A 234 0.32 -17.19 1.31
CA ARG A 234 -0.60 -17.92 0.45
C ARG A 234 -2.03 -17.83 0.97
N PRO A 235 -3.00 -17.41 0.15
CA PRO A 235 -4.39 -17.49 0.55
C PRO A 235 -4.82 -18.97 0.59
N VAL A 236 -5.50 -19.38 1.66
CA VAL A 236 -5.86 -20.80 1.94
C VAL A 236 -7.35 -21.08 1.98
N ARG A 237 -8.20 -20.05 2.02
CA ARG A 237 -9.66 -20.20 1.94
C ARG A 237 -10.14 -19.77 0.57
N LYS A 238 -11.04 -20.54 -0.05
CA LYS A 238 -11.68 -20.09 -1.30
C LYS A 238 -12.74 -19.04 -0.98
N ALA A 239 -12.77 -17.96 -1.78
CA ALA A 239 -13.93 -17.07 -1.83
C ALA A 239 -15.15 -17.85 -2.34
N SER A 240 -16.36 -17.34 -2.07
CA SER A 240 -17.55 -17.82 -2.78
C SER A 240 -17.33 -17.66 -4.29
N ASP A 241 -17.73 -18.66 -5.07
CA ASP A 241 -17.70 -18.66 -6.55
C ASP A 241 -16.33 -18.82 -7.25
N ASP A 242 -15.33 -19.44 -6.60
CA ASP A 242 -14.00 -19.71 -7.17
C ASP A 242 -13.26 -18.42 -7.66
N ALA A 243 -13.64 -17.25 -7.13
CA ALA A 243 -12.95 -15.99 -7.41
C ALA A 243 -11.50 -16.01 -6.90
N SER A 244 -10.62 -15.33 -7.62
CA SER A 244 -9.22 -15.14 -7.21
C SER A 244 -9.20 -14.31 -5.92
N LEU A 245 -8.35 -14.72 -4.98
CA LEU A 245 -8.27 -14.11 -3.67
C LEU A 245 -7.32 -12.92 -3.68
N ASP A 246 -7.56 -11.98 -2.77
CA ASP A 246 -6.66 -10.86 -2.59
C ASP A 246 -5.26 -11.29 -2.15
N GLY A 247 -4.30 -10.40 -2.37
CA GLY A 247 -2.96 -10.46 -1.82
C GLY A 247 -1.89 -10.57 -2.89
N TYR A 248 -2.22 -11.00 -4.10
CA TYR A 248 -1.22 -11.17 -5.16
C TYR A 248 -0.65 -9.83 -5.64
N ARG A 249 -1.49 -8.81 -5.77
CA ARG A 249 -1.05 -7.48 -6.18
C ARG A 249 -0.36 -6.75 -5.04
N ALA A 250 -0.82 -6.93 -3.80
CA ALA A 250 -0.19 -6.41 -2.59
C ALA A 250 1.16 -7.08 -2.29
N HIS A 251 1.35 -8.35 -2.70
CA HIS A 251 2.64 -9.05 -2.63
C HIS A 251 3.69 -8.45 -3.56
N GLN A 252 3.29 -7.87 -4.70
CA GLN A 252 4.19 -7.18 -5.63
C GLN A 252 4.53 -5.74 -5.19
N PHE A 253 3.87 -5.22 -4.15
CA PHE A 253 3.94 -3.81 -3.78
C PHE A 253 4.96 -3.57 -2.66
N HIS A 254 6.15 -3.10 -3.03
CA HIS A 254 7.31 -2.94 -2.13
C HIS A 254 7.72 -1.47 -2.01
N LEU A 255 7.77 -0.94 -0.79
CA LEU A 255 8.27 0.42 -0.56
C LEU A 255 9.80 0.47 -0.49
N VAL A 256 10.41 -0.55 0.09
CA VAL A 256 11.87 -0.71 0.14
C VAL A 256 12.25 -1.88 -0.75
N PRO A 257 12.60 -1.63 -2.02
CA PRO A 257 12.93 -2.70 -2.96
C PRO A 257 14.24 -3.40 -2.59
N SER A 258 14.33 -4.70 -2.88
CA SER A 258 15.59 -5.45 -2.80
C SER A 258 16.61 -4.90 -3.82
N PRO A 259 17.91 -5.21 -3.72
CA PRO A 259 18.90 -4.75 -4.70
C PRO A 259 18.58 -5.18 -6.14
N THR A 260 18.06 -6.41 -6.31
CA THR A 260 17.62 -6.93 -7.61
C THR A 260 16.44 -6.12 -8.13
N GLU A 261 15.48 -5.82 -7.26
CA GLU A 261 14.29 -5.06 -7.59
C GLU A 261 14.65 -3.62 -7.97
N ALA A 262 15.48 -2.96 -7.18
CA ALA A 262 15.96 -1.60 -7.41
C ALA A 262 16.74 -1.45 -8.71
N ALA A 263 17.46 -2.49 -9.14
CA ALA A 263 18.18 -2.51 -10.41
C ALA A 263 17.26 -2.67 -11.63
N MET A 264 16.01 -3.12 -11.45
CA MET A 264 15.05 -3.32 -12.54
C MET A 264 14.33 -1.99 -12.87
N PRO A 265 14.38 -1.53 -14.13
CA PRO A 265 13.60 -0.37 -14.58
C PRO A 265 12.09 -0.53 -14.32
N PRO A 266 11.35 0.54 -13.98
CA PRO A 266 9.92 0.47 -13.64
C PRO A 266 9.04 -0.23 -14.68
N GLU A 267 9.34 -0.06 -15.97
CA GLU A 267 8.58 -0.62 -17.08
C GLU A 267 8.82 -2.12 -17.22
N LEU A 268 10.06 -2.57 -17.02
CA LEU A 268 10.40 -4.00 -16.98
C LEU A 268 9.79 -4.67 -15.75
N ARG A 269 9.79 -3.97 -14.61
CA ARG A 269 9.15 -4.41 -13.37
C ARG A 269 7.63 -4.56 -13.56
N ALA A 270 6.96 -3.54 -14.09
CA ALA A 270 5.53 -3.60 -14.39
C ALA A 270 5.18 -4.75 -15.35
N LYS A 271 6.02 -5.01 -16.34
CA LYS A 271 5.84 -6.13 -17.26
C LYS A 271 6.00 -7.49 -16.56
N ARG A 272 7.04 -7.65 -15.72
CA ARG A 272 7.21 -8.87 -14.91
C ARG A 272 6.00 -9.09 -14.01
N ASP A 273 5.56 -8.04 -13.32
CA ASP A 273 4.44 -8.11 -12.38
C ASP A 273 3.14 -8.59 -13.07
N GLN A 274 2.88 -8.09 -14.29
CA GLN A 274 1.76 -8.57 -15.10
C GLN A 274 1.87 -10.05 -15.46
N LEU A 275 3.06 -10.53 -15.84
CA LEU A 275 3.28 -11.94 -16.17
C LEU A 275 3.12 -12.84 -14.94
N GLU A 276 3.57 -12.41 -13.77
CA GLU A 276 3.39 -13.14 -12.51
C GLU A 276 1.92 -13.26 -12.13
N LEU A 277 1.13 -12.18 -12.28
CA LEU A 277 -0.32 -12.22 -12.08
C LEU A 277 -1.00 -13.20 -13.05
N GLN A 278 -0.61 -13.21 -14.32
CA GLN A 278 -1.13 -14.19 -15.30
C GLN A 278 -0.77 -15.63 -14.93
N ILE A 279 0.42 -15.87 -14.38
CA ILE A 279 0.81 -17.21 -13.88
C ILE A 279 -0.08 -17.62 -12.70
N ILE A 280 -0.39 -16.68 -11.80
CA ILE A 280 -1.24 -16.93 -10.65
C ILE A 280 -2.67 -17.25 -11.09
N GLU A 281 -3.24 -16.45 -12.00
CA GLU A 281 -4.55 -16.72 -12.60
C GLU A 281 -4.60 -18.10 -13.27
N LEU A 282 -3.56 -18.45 -14.04
CA LEU A 282 -3.44 -19.75 -14.68
C LEU A 282 -3.36 -20.89 -13.66
N ARG A 283 -2.64 -20.68 -12.54
CA ARG A 283 -2.53 -21.64 -11.45
C ARG A 283 -3.87 -21.83 -10.73
N ASP A 284 -4.59 -20.75 -10.46
CA ASP A 284 -5.88 -20.81 -9.77
C ASP A 284 -6.93 -21.47 -10.67
N ALA A 285 -6.83 -21.28 -12.00
CA ALA A 285 -7.63 -21.98 -13.01
C ALA A 285 -7.08 -23.37 -13.42
N ARG A 286 -6.09 -23.94 -12.72
CA ARG A 286 -5.41 -25.19 -13.12
C ARG A 286 -6.37 -26.36 -13.36
N SER A 287 -7.45 -26.45 -12.59
CA SER A 287 -8.47 -27.51 -12.71
C SER A 287 -9.24 -27.46 -14.03
N GLN A 288 -9.25 -26.31 -14.72
CA GLN A 288 -9.94 -26.10 -15.99
C GLN A 288 -9.14 -26.57 -17.20
N TYR A 289 -7.86 -26.93 -17.02
CA TYR A 289 -6.95 -27.29 -18.12
C TYR A 289 -6.43 -28.72 -18.00
N SER A 290 -6.21 -29.37 -19.15
CA SER A 290 -5.40 -30.59 -19.18
C SER A 290 -3.95 -30.28 -18.77
N GLN A 291 -3.18 -31.29 -18.40
CA GLN A 291 -1.76 -31.07 -18.06
C GLN A 291 -0.98 -30.47 -19.22
N ALA A 292 -1.21 -30.95 -20.45
CA ALA A 292 -0.54 -30.45 -21.65
C ALA A 292 -0.92 -28.98 -21.94
N ASP A 293 -2.21 -28.64 -21.83
CA ASP A 293 -2.69 -27.27 -22.08
C ASP A 293 -2.21 -26.28 -21.02
N TYR A 294 -2.13 -26.72 -19.76
CA TYR A 294 -1.59 -25.88 -18.70
C TYR A 294 -0.12 -25.53 -18.95
N PHE A 295 0.71 -26.53 -19.27
CA PHE A 295 2.14 -26.28 -19.53
C PHE A 295 2.38 -25.48 -20.80
N SER A 296 1.58 -25.68 -21.87
CA SER A 296 1.71 -24.89 -23.09
C SER A 296 1.36 -23.42 -22.88
N LYS A 297 0.47 -23.10 -21.93
CA LYS A 297 0.15 -21.73 -21.50
C LYS A 297 1.20 -21.15 -20.54
N LEU A 298 1.72 -21.96 -19.62
CA LEU A 298 2.69 -21.53 -18.60
C LEU A 298 4.07 -21.24 -19.19
N GLU A 299 4.52 -22.07 -20.14
CA GLU A 299 5.86 -21.98 -20.73
C GLU A 299 6.21 -20.59 -21.30
N PRO A 300 5.38 -19.94 -22.15
CA PRO A 300 5.71 -18.62 -22.68
C PRO A 300 5.82 -17.56 -21.57
N LEU A 301 4.97 -17.61 -20.54
CA LEU A 301 4.99 -16.66 -19.42
C LEU A 301 6.30 -16.74 -18.64
N VAL A 302 6.72 -17.95 -18.27
CA VAL A 302 7.96 -18.17 -17.51
C VAL A 302 9.19 -17.83 -18.34
N ARG A 303 9.18 -18.14 -19.64
CA ARG A 303 10.27 -17.76 -20.57
C ARG A 303 10.42 -16.24 -20.66
N GLU A 304 9.31 -15.51 -20.70
CA GLU A 304 9.34 -14.06 -20.79
C GLU A 304 9.83 -13.41 -19.48
N ILE A 305 9.43 -13.94 -18.32
CA ILE A 305 9.99 -13.53 -17.01
C ILE A 305 11.50 -13.78 -16.98
N ALA A 306 11.96 -14.96 -17.43
CA ALA A 306 13.38 -15.28 -17.47
C ALA A 306 14.16 -14.29 -18.36
N ALA A 307 13.61 -13.91 -19.51
CA ALA A 307 14.21 -12.92 -20.41
C ALA A 307 14.29 -11.52 -19.77
N ILE A 308 13.34 -11.14 -18.90
CA ILE A 308 13.41 -9.89 -18.13
C ILE A 308 14.58 -9.94 -17.14
N TYR A 309 14.72 -11.02 -16.38
CA TYR A 309 15.82 -11.17 -15.42
C TYR A 309 17.20 -11.22 -16.09
N GLU A 310 17.30 -11.80 -17.30
CA GLU A 310 18.55 -11.78 -18.09
C GLU A 310 18.96 -10.36 -18.51
N GLN A 311 18.00 -9.47 -18.80
CA GLN A 311 18.27 -8.08 -19.15
C GLN A 311 18.76 -7.24 -17.96
N VAL A 312 18.33 -7.58 -16.74
CA VAL A 312 18.67 -6.85 -15.51
C VAL A 312 20.01 -7.32 -14.92
N ARG A 313 20.49 -8.52 -15.29
CA ARG A 313 21.80 -9.00 -14.82
C ARG A 313 22.93 -8.08 -15.33
N PRO A 314 23.81 -7.58 -14.44
CA PRO A 314 24.96 -6.81 -14.86
C PRO A 314 25.88 -7.69 -15.73
N SER A 315 26.41 -7.11 -16.81
CA SER A 315 27.21 -7.79 -17.85
C SER A 315 28.58 -8.31 -17.40
N GLY A 316 28.81 -8.54 -16.10
CA GLY A 316 30.10 -8.89 -15.51
C GLY A 316 30.02 -10.13 -14.62
N ASN A 317 29.94 -11.31 -15.24
CA ASN A 317 30.47 -12.59 -14.72
C ASN A 317 30.20 -13.69 -15.77
N ARG A 318 30.94 -13.62 -16.88
CA ARG A 318 31.24 -14.78 -17.72
C ARG A 318 32.74 -15.03 -17.65
#